data_AF-A0A2V6VXQ2-F1
#
_entry.id   AF-A0A2V6VXQ2-F1
#
_cell.length_a   1.000
_cell.length_b   1.000
_cell.length_c   1.000
_cell.angle_alpha   90.00
_cell.angle_beta   90.00
_cell.angle_gamma   90.00
#
_symmetry.space_group_name_H-M   'P 1'
#
loop_
_entity.id
_entity.type
_entity.pdbx_description
1 polymer ?
#
loop_
_entity_poly.entity_id
_entity_poly.type
_entity_poly.pdbx_seq_one_letter_code
_entity_poly.pdbx_strand_id
1 'polypeptide(L)'
;GNAYSDEILHRARLSPVKQTRQLDEAEWMRLYDATRAVLTEWVERLRREAGEDFPEGVTAFRSDMAVHGRYGKPCPVCGAPVQRIVYAENETNYCPRCQTGGKLLADRSLSRLLHDDWPRTLEELEERRRQ
;
A
#
# COMPACT_ATOMS: atom_id res chain seq x y z
N GLY A 1 2.85 -10.31 7.03
CA GLY A 1 1.94 -10.67 5.93
C GLY A 1 1.59 -9.42 5.13
N ASN A 2 0.87 -9.58 4.01
CA ASN A 2 0.63 -8.51 3.02
C ASN A 2 0.09 -7.21 3.63
N ALA A 3 -0.84 -7.31 4.60
CA ALA A 3 -1.35 -6.15 5.34
C ALA A 3 -0.26 -5.21 5.87
N TYR A 4 0.63 -5.74 6.70
CA TYR A 4 1.70 -4.92 7.28
C TYR A 4 2.75 -4.52 6.24
N SER A 5 3.02 -5.36 5.24
CA SER A 5 3.96 -5.02 4.16
C SER A 5 3.52 -3.77 3.39
N ASP A 6 2.23 -3.69 3.03
CA ASP A 6 1.66 -2.52 2.34
C ASP A 6 1.78 -1.25 3.20
N GLU A 7 1.44 -1.35 4.48
CA GLU A 7 1.51 -0.23 5.43
C GLU A 7 2.95 0.25 5.67
N ILE A 8 3.90 -0.69 5.80
CA ILE A 8 5.33 -0.40 5.97
C ILE A 8 5.88 0.32 4.76
N LEU A 9 5.61 -0.18 3.55
CA LEU A 9 6.10 0.42 2.32
C LEU A 9 5.48 1.79 2.07
N HIS A 10 4.19 1.97 2.40
CA HIS A 10 3.54 3.28 2.36
C HIS A 10 4.20 4.27 3.33
N ARG A 11 4.49 3.84 4.56
CA ARG A 11 5.14 4.69 5.56
C ARG A 11 6.57 5.06 5.20
N ALA A 12 7.32 4.11 4.65
CA ALA A 12 8.68 4.33 4.14
C ALA A 12 8.72 5.16 2.86
N ARG A 13 7.56 5.40 2.22
CA ARG A 13 7.41 6.02 0.89
C ARG A 13 8.21 5.27 -0.18
N LEU A 14 8.12 3.95 -0.15
CA LEU A 14 8.83 3.05 -1.07
C LEU A 14 7.85 2.36 -2.02
N SER A 15 8.25 2.26 -3.28
CA SER A 15 7.52 1.48 -4.28
C SER A 15 7.54 -0.01 -3.91
N PRO A 16 6.40 -0.72 -3.97
CA PRO A 16 6.33 -2.15 -3.66
C PRO A 16 7.09 -3.05 -4.65
N VAL A 17 7.50 -2.51 -5.80
CA VAL A 17 8.28 -3.24 -6.81
C VAL A 17 9.74 -2.79 -6.88
N LYS A 18 10.16 -1.87 -6.01
CA LYS A 18 11.58 -1.48 -5.94
C LYS A 18 12.40 -2.64 -5.39
N GLN A 19 13.45 -3.04 -6.10
CA GLN A 19 14.29 -4.14 -5.68
C GLN A 19 15.19 -3.71 -4.53
N THR A 20 15.36 -4.58 -3.52
CA THR A 20 16.17 -4.29 -2.32
C THR A 20 17.60 -3.86 -2.65
N ARG A 21 18.21 -4.45 -3.68
CA ARG A 21 19.54 -4.08 -4.19
C ARG A 21 19.65 -2.65 -4.75
N GLN A 22 18.52 -1.97 -4.96
CA GLN A 22 18.44 -0.60 -5.48
C GLN A 22 18.08 0.41 -4.39
N LEU A 23 17.96 -0.03 -3.13
CA LEU A 23 17.74 0.86 -2.01
C LEU A 23 19.05 1.51 -1.60
N ASP A 24 19.04 2.83 -1.47
CA ASP A 24 20.14 3.56 -0.84
C ASP A 24 20.09 3.45 0.70
N GLU A 25 21.12 3.94 1.38
CA GLU A 25 21.22 3.87 2.84
C GLU A 25 20.06 4.60 3.55
N ALA A 26 19.64 5.75 3.03
CA ALA A 26 18.53 6.52 3.60
C ALA A 26 17.20 5.77 3.43
N GLU A 27 17.00 5.10 2.30
CA GLU A 27 15.85 4.24 2.03
C GLU A 27 15.82 3.01 2.93
N TRP A 28 16.98 2.39 3.17
CA TRP A 28 17.11 1.30 4.13
C TRP A 28 16.73 1.74 5.54
N MET A 29 17.23 2.90 5.98
CA MET A 29 16.88 3.45 7.29
C MET A 29 15.38 3.75 7.40
N ARG A 30 14.79 4.40 6.39
CA ARG A 30 13.33 4.64 6.37
C ARG A 30 12.52 3.35 6.41
N LEU A 31 12.95 2.31 5.69
CA LEU A 31 12.28 1.01 5.70
C LEU A 31 12.37 0.35 7.08
N TYR A 32 13.55 0.39 7.71
CA TYR A 32 13.77 -0.13 9.06
C TYR A 32 12.88 0.57 10.09
N ASP A 33 12.91 1.90 10.11
CA ASP A 33 12.13 2.71 11.04
C ASP A 33 10.62 2.51 10.82
N ALA A 34 10.17 2.50 9.56
CA ALA A 34 8.78 2.22 9.20
C ALA A 34 8.33 0.83 9.66
N THR A 35 9.18 -0.18 9.48
CA THR A 35 8.88 -1.56 9.91
C THR A 35 8.63 -1.62 11.41
N ARG A 36 9.52 -1.04 12.21
CA ARG A 36 9.37 -1.01 13.66
C ARG A 36 8.14 -0.22 14.08
N ALA A 37 7.97 0.98 13.55
CA ALA A 37 6.86 1.86 13.91
C ALA A 37 5.51 1.23 13.60
N VAL A 38 5.30 0.69 12.39
CA VAL A 38 4.05 0.04 11.99
C VAL A 38 3.75 -1.16 12.88
N LEU A 39 4.72 -2.05 13.10
CA LEU A 39 4.49 -3.25 13.89
C LEU A 39 4.22 -2.93 15.36
N THR A 40 4.97 -2.00 15.95
CA THR A 40 4.72 -1.53 17.32
C THR A 40 3.32 -0.92 17.45
N GLU A 41 2.95 -0.02 16.54
CA GLU A 41 1.63 0.63 16.55
C GLU A 41 0.49 -0.40 16.48
N TRP A 42 0.59 -1.39 15.60
CA TRP A 42 -0.44 -2.41 15.46
C TRP A 42 -0.47 -3.38 16.65
N VAL A 43 0.67 -3.74 17.21
CA VAL A 43 0.73 -4.53 18.45
C VAL A 43 0.04 -3.77 19.60
N GLU A 44 0.30 -2.48 19.75
CA GLU A 44 -0.33 -1.65 20.79
C GLU A 44 -1.83 -1.48 20.59
N ARG A 45 -2.28 -1.31 19.34
CA ARG A 45 -3.71 -1.29 19.00
C ARG A 45 -4.40 -2.60 19.37
N LEU A 46 -3.83 -3.74 18.93
CA LEU A 46 -4.41 -5.06 19.21
C LEU A 46 -4.45 -5.37 20.71
N ARG A 47 -3.40 -4.99 21.46
CA ARG A 47 -3.40 -5.13 22.92
C ARG A 47 -4.49 -4.29 23.58
N ARG A 48 -4.69 -3.05 23.12
CA ARG A 48 -5.77 -2.19 23.64
C ARG A 48 -7.16 -2.72 23.30
N GLU A 49 -7.34 -3.27 22.10
CA GLU A 49 -8.60 -3.88 21.68
C GLU A 49 -8.93 -5.14 22.48
N ALA A 50 -7.92 -5.97 22.80
CA ALA A 50 -8.10 -7.23 23.51
C ALA A 50 -8.13 -7.08 25.04
N GLY A 51 -7.60 -5.99 25.60
CA GLY A 51 -7.52 -5.81 27.05
C GLY A 51 -6.59 -6.84 27.70
N GLU A 52 -7.10 -7.60 28.67
CA GLU A 52 -6.37 -8.69 29.34
C GLU A 52 -6.50 -10.04 28.60
N ASP A 53 -7.41 -10.14 27.64
CA ASP A 53 -7.69 -11.36 26.89
C ASP A 53 -6.77 -11.52 25.67
N PHE A 54 -6.79 -12.71 25.07
CA PHE A 54 -6.14 -12.92 23.78
C PHE A 54 -6.97 -12.29 22.65
N PRO A 55 -6.36 -11.60 21.66
CA PRO A 55 -7.11 -11.00 20.56
C PRO A 55 -7.93 -12.03 19.78
N GLU A 56 -9.26 -11.89 19.83
CA GLU A 56 -10.18 -12.65 19.00
C GLU A 56 -10.54 -11.87 17.72
N GLY A 57 -10.94 -12.57 16.66
CA GLY A 57 -11.40 -11.92 15.42
C GLY A 57 -10.32 -11.13 14.66
N VAL A 58 -9.03 -11.47 14.83
CA VAL A 58 -7.92 -10.79 14.14
C VAL A 58 -8.05 -10.98 12.63
N THR A 59 -8.45 -9.91 11.95
CA THR A 59 -8.52 -9.84 10.48
C THR A 59 -7.38 -9.02 9.89
N ALA A 60 -6.99 -9.38 8.67
CA ALA A 60 -6.06 -8.60 7.85
C ALA A 60 -6.68 -7.29 7.33
N PHE A 61 -8.01 -7.20 7.27
CA PHE A 61 -8.73 -6.03 6.76
C PHE A 61 -9.29 -5.19 7.90
N ARG A 62 -8.73 -3.99 8.08
CA ARG A 62 -9.13 -3.05 9.14
C ARG A 62 -9.36 -1.67 8.55
N SER A 63 -10.38 -0.96 9.03
CA SER A 63 -10.73 0.40 8.57
C SER A 63 -9.59 1.40 8.72
N ASP A 64 -8.75 1.17 9.72
CA ASP A 64 -7.69 2.08 10.15
C ASP A 64 -6.38 1.88 9.36
N MET A 65 -6.33 0.91 8.45
CA MET A 65 -5.22 0.74 7.52
C MET A 65 -5.14 1.94 6.58
N ALA A 66 -3.92 2.43 6.31
CA ALA A 66 -3.74 3.57 5.44
C ALA A 66 -3.97 3.20 3.97
N VAL A 67 -3.46 2.05 3.54
CA VAL A 67 -3.50 1.58 2.14
C VAL A 67 -4.00 0.14 2.01
N HIS A 68 -3.73 -0.75 2.96
CA HIS A 68 -4.12 -2.15 2.80
C HIS A 68 -5.65 -2.34 2.79
N GLY A 69 -6.17 -3.03 1.77
CA GLY A 69 -7.61 -3.19 1.55
C GLY A 69 -8.34 -1.89 1.20
N ARG A 70 -7.61 -0.81 0.87
CA ARG A 70 -8.17 0.54 0.67
C ARG A 70 -8.20 0.95 -0.80
N TYR A 71 -8.16 0.01 -1.75
CA TYR A 71 -8.21 0.32 -3.19
C TYR A 71 -9.34 1.31 -3.53
N GLY A 72 -9.00 2.37 -4.26
CA GLY A 72 -9.89 3.47 -4.65
C GLY A 72 -10.21 4.49 -3.55
N LYS A 73 -9.89 4.21 -2.28
CA LYS A 73 -10.08 5.16 -1.17
C LYS A 73 -8.95 6.20 -1.15
N PRO A 74 -9.20 7.40 -0.59
CA PRO A 74 -8.16 8.43 -0.49
C PRO A 74 -7.03 7.97 0.45
N CYS A 75 -5.79 8.16 0.00
CA CYS A 75 -4.61 8.04 0.82
C CYS A 75 -4.66 9.07 1.96
N PRO A 76 -4.42 8.69 3.22
CA PRO A 76 -4.50 9.61 4.36
C PRO A 76 -3.40 10.68 4.36
N VAL A 77 -2.34 10.52 3.56
CA VAL A 77 -1.21 11.47 3.48
C VAL A 77 -1.41 12.52 2.39
N CYS A 78 -1.88 12.13 1.21
CA CYS A 78 -1.92 13.01 0.04
C CYS A 78 -3.28 13.08 -0.67
N GLY A 79 -4.29 12.35 -0.20
CA GLY A 79 -5.63 12.32 -0.79
C GLY A 79 -5.78 11.51 -2.09
N ALA A 80 -4.68 11.18 -2.78
CA ALA A 80 -4.74 10.40 -4.01
C ALA A 80 -5.39 9.01 -3.80
N PRO A 81 -6.16 8.51 -4.78
CA PRO A 81 -6.80 7.21 -4.64
C PRO A 81 -5.76 6.10 -4.59
N VAL A 82 -5.82 5.28 -3.54
CA VAL A 82 -4.98 4.09 -3.38
C VAL A 82 -5.20 3.13 -4.54
N GLN A 83 -4.11 2.59 -5.06
CA GLN A 83 -4.10 1.65 -6.18
C GLN A 83 -3.69 0.26 -5.70
N ARG A 84 -3.81 -0.72 -6.59
CA ARG A 84 -3.47 -2.11 -6.28
C ARG A 84 -2.71 -2.78 -7.41
N ILE A 85 -1.97 -3.82 -7.05
CA ILE A 85 -1.44 -4.82 -7.96
C ILE A 85 -2.02 -6.15 -7.52
N VAL A 86 -2.75 -6.82 -8.42
CA VAL A 86 -3.30 -8.15 -8.15
C VAL A 86 -2.43 -9.20 -8.83
N TYR A 87 -2.01 -10.22 -8.10
CA TYR A 87 -1.32 -11.38 -8.65
C TYR A 87 -1.79 -12.68 -7.98
N ALA A 88 -2.47 -13.52 -8.75
CA ALA A 88 -3.12 -14.73 -8.25
C ALA A 88 -4.00 -14.39 -7.03
N GLU A 89 -3.71 -14.98 -5.87
CA GLU A 89 -4.45 -14.77 -4.62
C GLU A 89 -3.91 -13.61 -3.76
N ASN A 90 -2.86 -12.90 -4.24
CA ASN A 90 -2.26 -11.79 -3.51
C ASN A 90 -2.65 -10.44 -4.11
N GLU A 91 -2.96 -9.50 -3.22
CA GLU A 91 -3.15 -8.10 -3.54
C GLU A 91 -2.14 -7.26 -2.74
N THR A 92 -1.51 -6.31 -3.43
CA THR A 92 -0.64 -5.28 -2.83
C THR A 92 -1.27 -3.92 -3.07
N ASN A 93 -1.55 -3.19 -2.00
CA ASN A 93 -2.07 -1.83 -2.09
C ASN A 93 -1.00 -0.78 -1.86
N TYR A 94 -1.05 0.31 -2.63
CA TYR A 94 -0.06 1.39 -2.55
C TYR A 94 -0.67 2.73 -2.97
N CYS A 95 -0.05 3.83 -2.53
CA CYS A 95 -0.37 5.17 -2.98
C CYS A 95 0.58 5.60 -4.12
N PRO A 96 0.09 5.89 -5.34
CA PRO A 96 0.96 6.28 -6.44
C PRO A 96 1.77 7.56 -6.16
N ARG A 97 1.13 8.59 -5.59
CA ARG A 97 1.82 9.85 -5.30
C ARG A 97 2.90 9.69 -4.23
N CYS A 98 2.61 8.94 -3.17
CA CYS A 98 3.55 8.79 -2.05
C CYS A 98 4.69 7.82 -2.34
N GLN A 99 4.48 6.78 -3.18
CA GLN A 99 5.43 5.67 -3.30
C GLN A 99 6.08 5.54 -4.67
N THR A 100 5.48 6.11 -5.73
CA THR A 100 5.95 5.93 -7.11
C THR A 100 6.01 7.23 -7.91
N GLY A 101 5.88 8.39 -7.24
CA GLY A 101 5.90 9.70 -7.90
C GLY A 101 4.73 9.90 -8.89
N GLY A 102 3.59 9.26 -8.64
CA GLY A 102 2.40 9.32 -9.50
C GLY A 102 2.33 8.22 -10.56
N LYS A 103 3.40 7.45 -10.77
CA LYS A 103 3.41 6.32 -11.71
C LYS A 103 2.48 5.20 -11.26
N LEU A 104 1.63 4.72 -12.16
CA LEU A 104 0.84 3.51 -11.92
C LEU A 104 1.67 2.27 -12.23
N LEU A 105 1.71 1.36 -11.26
CA LEU A 105 2.23 0.01 -11.41
C LEU A 105 1.19 -0.84 -12.13
N ALA A 106 1.63 -1.65 -13.08
CA ALA A 106 0.76 -2.48 -13.90
C ALA A 106 0.01 -3.50 -13.03
N ASP A 107 -1.30 -3.36 -12.95
CA ASP A 107 -2.19 -4.36 -12.35
C ASP A 107 -2.28 -5.55 -13.31
N ARG A 108 -1.71 -6.71 -12.95
CA ARG A 108 -1.65 -7.89 -13.83
C ARG A 108 -3.03 -8.43 -14.24
N SER A 109 -4.11 -7.96 -13.63
CA SER A 109 -5.47 -8.23 -14.08
C SER A 109 -5.92 -7.24 -15.19
N LEU A 110 -6.08 -5.96 -14.85
CA LEU A 110 -6.59 -4.94 -15.76
C LEU A 110 -5.58 -4.54 -16.85
N SER A 111 -4.28 -4.48 -16.55
CA SER A 111 -3.27 -4.16 -17.56
C SER A 111 -3.18 -5.24 -18.64
N ARG A 112 -3.51 -6.50 -18.30
CA ARG A 112 -3.59 -7.59 -19.27
C ARG A 112 -4.84 -7.50 -20.15
N LEU A 113 -5.93 -6.94 -19.63
CA LEU A 113 -7.15 -6.71 -20.41
C LEU A 113 -7.01 -5.49 -21.33
N LEU A 114 -6.41 -4.42 -20.81
CA LEU A 114 -6.31 -3.12 -21.50
C LEU A 114 -5.09 -3.02 -22.42
N HIS A 115 -4.05 -3.83 -22.23
CA HIS A 115 -2.82 -3.80 -23.04
C HIS A 115 -2.26 -2.36 -23.17
N ASP A 116 -2.19 -1.83 -24.39
CA ASP A 116 -1.66 -0.50 -24.69
C ASP A 116 -2.54 0.64 -24.12
N ASP A 117 -3.80 0.33 -23.80
CA ASP A 117 -4.72 1.26 -23.16
C ASP A 117 -4.53 1.33 -21.63
N TRP A 118 -3.54 0.67 -21.03
CA TRP A 118 -3.29 0.79 -19.59
C TRP A 118 -2.73 2.18 -19.23
N PRO A 119 -3.36 2.94 -18.31
CA PRO A 119 -2.83 4.23 -17.88
C PRO A 119 -1.51 4.07 -17.11
N ARG A 120 -0.52 4.86 -17.47
CA ARG A 120 0.84 4.84 -16.90
C ARG A 120 0.99 5.78 -15.72
N THR A 121 0.14 6.80 -15.62
CA THR A 121 0.13 7.77 -14.52
C THR A 121 -1.24 7.88 -13.87
N LEU A 122 -1.25 8.39 -12.65
CA LEU A 122 -2.49 8.65 -11.93
C LEU A 122 -3.35 9.69 -12.66
N GLU A 123 -2.71 10.69 -13.28
CA GLU A 123 -3.38 11.73 -14.05
C GLU A 123 -4.12 11.14 -15.26
N GLU A 124 -3.46 10.27 -16.05
CA GLU A 124 -4.10 9.58 -17.19
C GLU A 124 -5.31 8.75 -16.75
N LEU A 125 -5.23 8.09 -15.59
CA LEU A 125 -6.34 7.32 -15.03
C LEU A 125 -7.50 8.22 -14.60
N GLU A 126 -7.21 9.37 -14.00
CA GLU A 126 -8.23 10.34 -13.58
C GLU A 126 -8.94 10.98 -14.77
N GLU A 127 -8.22 11.31 -15.84
CA GLU A 127 -8.81 11.84 -17.09
C GLU A 127 -9.81 10.86 -17.71
N ARG A 128 -9.44 9.57 -17.78
CA ARG A 128 -10.30 8.51 -18.32
C ARG A 128 -11.58 8.28 -17.51
N ARG A 129 -11.54 8.49 -16.19
CA ARG A 129 -12.72 8.37 -15.32
C ARG A 129 -13.71 9.53 -15.45
N ARG A 130 -13.27 10.65 -16.02
CA ARG A 130 -14.11 11.84 -16.24
C ARG A 130 -14.83 11.82 -17.60
N GLN A 131 -14.42 10.92 -18.49
CA GLN A 131 -15.05 10.66 -19.79
C GLN A 131 -16.17 9.62 -19.63
#